data_AF-A3MS24-F1
#
_entry.id   AF-A3MS24-F1
#
_cell.length_a   1.000
_cell.length_b   1.000
_cell.length_c   1.000
_cell.angle_alpha   90.00
_cell.angle_beta   90.00
_cell.angle_gamma   90.00
#
_symmetry.space_group_name_H-M   'P 1'
#
loop_
_entity.id
_entity.type
_entity.pdbx_description
1 polymer ?
#
loop_
_entity_poly.entity_id
_entity_poly.type
_entity_poly.pdbx_seq_one_letter_code
_entity_poly.pdbx_strand_id
1 'polypeptide(L)'
;MGVAHVLVITVPKKERIVARDLCDCLYYYDQAVECRVLSPSRVYIRTSIDYLHECLKLKYFEKLIKNIEIFDFVSTSKPSCTECRVIQIGDLYFVKSRV
;
A
#
# COMPACT_ATOMS: atom_id res chain seq x y z
N MET A 1 -16.06 0.90 -8.10
CA MET A 1 -14.64 1.23 -7.85
C MET A 1 -14.10 0.22 -6.87
N GLY A 2 -13.05 -0.51 -7.25
CA GLY A 2 -12.53 -1.64 -6.47
C GLY A 2 -11.54 -1.20 -5.39
N VAL A 3 -11.49 -1.93 -4.29
CA VAL A 3 -10.44 -1.78 -3.26
C VAL A 3 -9.13 -2.31 -3.85
N ALA A 4 -8.05 -1.55 -3.70
CA ALA A 4 -6.72 -1.92 -4.16
C ALA A 4 -5.80 -2.25 -2.99
N HIS A 5 -4.82 -3.11 -3.27
CA HIS A 5 -3.72 -3.42 -2.37
C HIS A 5 -2.48 -2.66 -2.83
N VAL A 6 -2.02 -1.70 -2.03
CA VAL A 6 -0.95 -0.78 -2.44
C VAL A 6 0.25 -0.93 -1.52
N LEU A 7 1.42 -1.11 -2.11
CA LEU A 7 2.71 -1.01 -1.44
C LEU A 7 3.29 0.39 -1.68
N VAL A 8 3.34 1.19 -0.63
CA VAL A 8 3.96 2.52 -0.63
C VAL A 8 5.42 2.38 -0.24
N ILE A 9 6.32 2.84 -1.12
CA ILE A 9 7.76 2.91 -0.86
C ILE A 9 8.09 4.30 -0.34
N THR A 10 8.49 4.40 0.92
CA THR A 10 8.79 5.67 1.59
C THR A 10 10.28 6.02 1.52
N VAL A 11 10.62 7.24 1.94
CA VAL A 11 11.99 7.53 2.38
C VAL A 11 12.30 6.75 3.68
N PRO A 12 13.57 6.38 3.92
CA PRO A 12 13.93 5.58 5.10
C PRO A 12 13.59 6.28 6.42
N LYS A 13 13.20 5.48 7.44
CA LYS A 13 12.90 5.92 8.82
C LYS A 13 11.61 6.77 8.94
N LYS A 14 10.78 6.84 7.90
CA LYS A 14 9.52 7.58 7.88
C LYS A 14 8.29 6.69 7.72
N GLU A 15 8.46 5.38 7.73
CA GLU A 15 7.42 4.39 7.46
C GLU A 15 6.26 4.52 8.44
N ARG A 16 6.55 4.66 9.73
CA ARG A 16 5.54 4.77 10.79
C ARG A 16 4.73 6.06 10.71
N ILE A 17 5.39 7.19 10.43
CA ILE A 17 4.69 8.48 10.34
C ILE A 17 3.87 8.56 9.05
N VAL A 18 4.40 8.06 7.93
CA VAL A 18 3.65 7.96 6.67
C VAL A 18 2.45 7.05 6.83
N ALA A 19 2.60 5.86 7.41
CA ALA A 19 1.49 4.93 7.62
C ALA A 19 0.37 5.55 8.45
N ARG A 20 0.68 6.18 9.58
CA ARG A 20 -0.30 6.84 10.44
C ARG A 20 -1.00 7.98 9.71
N ASP A 21 -0.24 8.94 9.21
CA ASP A 21 -0.81 10.18 8.67
C ASP A 21 -1.58 9.92 7.37
N LEU A 22 -1.13 8.94 6.56
CA LEU A 22 -1.83 8.54 5.35
C LEU A 22 -3.14 7.81 5.69
N CYS A 23 -3.14 6.98 6.74
CA CYS A 23 -4.36 6.37 7.28
C CYS A 23 -5.37 7.44 7.71
N ASP A 24 -4.90 8.44 8.48
CA ASP A 24 -5.75 9.52 8.98
C ASP A 24 -6.37 10.34 7.83
N CYS A 25 -5.59 10.62 6.77
CA CYS A 25 -6.11 11.28 5.58
C CYS A 25 -7.16 10.43 4.85
N LEU A 26 -6.88 9.15 4.67
CA LEU A 26 -7.76 8.21 3.96
C LEU A 26 -9.05 7.92 4.72
N TYR A 27 -9.01 7.93 6.05
CA TYR A 27 -10.15 7.62 6.90
C TYR A 27 -11.36 8.54 6.66
N TYR A 28 -11.10 9.78 6.21
CA TYR A 28 -12.17 10.70 5.78
C TYR A 28 -13.00 10.14 4.61
N TYR A 29 -12.36 9.41 3.68
CA TYR A 29 -12.99 8.85 2.48
C TYR A 29 -13.39 7.37 2.65
N ASP A 30 -12.62 6.62 3.45
CA ASP A 30 -12.75 5.18 3.61
C ASP A 30 -12.51 4.76 5.06
N GLN A 31 -13.59 4.53 5.80
CA GLN A 31 -13.52 4.09 7.21
C GLN A 31 -12.96 2.67 7.37
N ALA A 32 -12.85 1.90 6.29
CA ALA A 32 -12.29 0.55 6.28
C ALA A 32 -10.82 0.52 5.79
N VAL A 33 -10.18 1.68 5.67
CA VAL A 33 -8.77 1.80 5.31
C VAL A 33 -7.89 0.98 6.25
N GLU A 34 -6.93 0.25 5.67
CA GLU A 34 -5.88 -0.43 6.43
C GLU A 34 -4.53 0.15 6.06
N CYS A 35 -3.73 0.51 7.07
CA CYS A 35 -2.37 0.99 6.91
C CYS A 35 -1.43 0.23 7.84
N ARG A 36 -0.43 -0.48 7.29
CA ARG A 36 0.52 -1.28 8.08
C ARG A 36 1.95 -1.06 7.62
N VAL A 37 2.86 -0.79 8.56
CA VAL A 37 4.30 -0.82 8.27
C VAL A 37 4.73 -2.28 8.11
N LEU A 38 5.32 -2.61 6.96
CA LEU A 38 5.75 -4.00 6.67
C LEU A 38 7.22 -4.22 6.96
N SER A 39 8.07 -3.30 6.49
CA SER A 39 9.52 -3.42 6.56
C SER A 39 10.15 -2.03 6.38
N PRO A 40 11.48 -1.87 6.50
CA PRO A 40 12.14 -0.61 6.18
C PRO A 40 11.72 -0.10 4.80
N SER A 41 11.36 1.18 4.75
CA SER A 41 10.87 1.93 3.60
C SER A 41 9.60 1.40 2.93
N ARG A 42 8.81 0.54 3.57
CA ARG A 42 7.63 -0.11 2.96
C ARG A 42 6.41 -0.09 3.86
N VAL A 43 5.33 0.48 3.35
CA VAL A 43 4.02 0.58 4.01
C VAL A 43 2.96 -0.06 3.11
N TYR A 44 2.14 -0.92 3.68
CA TYR A 44 0.95 -1.47 3.04
C TYR A 44 -0.25 -0.55 3.28
N ILE A 45 -1.02 -0.30 2.22
CA ILE A 45 -2.30 0.42 2.28
C ILE A 45 -3.37 -0.41 1.56
N ARG A 46 -4.55 -0.54 2.17
CA ARG A 46 -5.76 -1.11 1.54
C ARG A 46 -6.85 -0.05 1.48
N THR A 47 -7.16 0.44 0.28
CA THR A 47 -8.23 1.43 0.05
C THR A 47 -8.53 1.58 -1.44
N SER A 48 -9.44 2.48 -1.83
CA SER A 48 -9.65 2.88 -3.23
C SER A 48 -8.47 3.70 -3.77
N ILE A 49 -8.06 3.42 -5.01
CA ILE A 49 -6.98 4.17 -5.69
C ILE A 49 -7.32 5.66 -5.77
N ASP A 50 -8.59 6.01 -6.00
CA ASP A 50 -9.01 7.40 -6.16
C ASP A 50 -8.82 8.18 -4.85
N TYR A 51 -9.15 7.58 -3.70
CA TYR A 51 -8.95 8.21 -2.39
C TYR A 51 -7.47 8.33 -2.04
N LEU A 52 -6.69 7.30 -2.35
CA LEU A 52 -5.24 7.35 -2.19
C LEU A 52 -4.64 8.48 -3.02
N HIS A 53 -5.09 8.66 -4.26
CA HIS A 53 -4.62 9.73 -5.13
C HIS A 53 -4.92 11.13 -4.55
N GLU A 54 -6.09 11.35 -3.94
CA GLU A 54 -6.39 12.62 -3.27
C GLU A 54 -5.44 12.92 -2.10
N CYS A 55 -5.15 11.93 -1.26
CA CYS A 55 -4.19 12.10 -0.17
C CYS A 55 -2.76 12.31 -0.67
N LEU A 56 -2.32 11.59 -1.71
CA LEU A 56 -0.96 11.69 -2.24
C LEU A 56 -0.65 13.03 -2.92
N LYS A 57 -1.66 13.80 -3.35
CA LYS A 57 -1.49 15.17 -3.87
C LYS A 57 -1.02 16.18 -2.82
N LEU A 58 -1.18 15.86 -1.53
CA LEU A 58 -0.73 16.75 -0.47
C LEU A 58 0.81 16.81 -0.48
N LYS A 59 1.36 18.03 -0.55
CA LYS A 59 2.82 18.30 -0.55
C LYS A 59 3.60 17.59 0.56
N TYR A 60 2.92 17.26 1.65
CA TYR A 60 3.47 16.47 2.75
C TYR A 60 3.93 15.08 2.29
N PHE A 61 3.06 14.34 1.60
CA PHE A 61 3.34 12.97 1.17
C PHE A 61 4.28 12.89 -0.03
N GLU A 62 4.23 13.87 -0.93
CA GLU A 62 5.14 13.98 -2.08
C GLU A 62 6.62 13.93 -1.66
N LYS A 63 6.97 14.51 -0.51
CA LYS A 63 8.36 14.51 0.01
C LYS A 63 8.77 13.22 0.70
N LEU A 64 7.81 12.38 1.09
CA LEU A 64 8.03 11.22 1.94
C LEU A 64 7.86 9.90 1.19
N ILE A 65 7.17 9.92 0.04
CA ILE A 65 6.87 8.73 -0.77
C ILE A 65 7.68 8.79 -2.05
N LYS A 66 8.43 7.73 -2.32
CA LYS A 66 9.28 7.58 -3.51
C LYS A 66 8.54 6.93 -4.66
N ASN A 67 7.71 5.93 -4.36
CA ASN A 67 6.98 5.16 -5.36
C ASN A 67 5.79 4.44 -4.73
N ILE A 68 4.84 4.01 -5.55
CA ILE A 68 3.75 3.12 -5.17
C ILE A 68 3.67 1.94 -6.14
N GLU A 69 3.37 0.75 -5.63
CA GLU A 69 3.10 -0.44 -6.43
C GLU A 69 1.71 -0.98 -6.09
N ILE A 70 0.89 -1.21 -7.11
CA ILE A 70 -0.49 -1.70 -6.96
C ILE A 70 -0.53 -3.19 -7.30
N PHE A 71 -1.21 -3.95 -6.45
CA PHE A 71 -1.40 -5.39 -6.50
C PHE A 71 -2.89 -5.74 -6.51
N ASP A 72 -3.21 -6.89 -7.10
CA ASP A 72 -4.58 -7.36 -7.25
C ASP A 72 -5.09 -8.00 -5.96
N PHE A 73 -4.23 -8.75 -5.26
CA PHE A 73 -4.57 -9.35 -3.97
C PHE A 73 -3.36 -9.52 -3.05
N VAL A 74 -3.65 -9.69 -1.75
CA VAL A 74 -2.67 -10.00 -0.71
C VAL A 74 -3.12 -11.23 0.06
N SER A 75 -2.18 -12.14 0.33
CA SER A 75 -2.42 -13.38 1.08
C SER A 75 -1.41 -13.56 2.21
N THR A 76 -1.82 -14.16 3.31
CA THR A 76 -0.92 -14.64 4.39
C THR A 76 -0.36 -16.03 4.10
N SER A 77 -0.93 -16.75 3.14
CA SER A 77 -0.46 -18.06 2.67
C SER A 77 0.16 -17.95 1.29
N LYS A 78 1.14 -18.82 1.01
CA LYS A 78 1.81 -18.86 -0.29
C LYS A 78 0.78 -19.12 -1.40
N PRO A 79 0.62 -18.21 -2.39
CA PRO A 79 -0.36 -18.36 -3.44
C PRO A 79 0.06 -19.46 -4.44
N SER A 80 -0.91 -20.14 -5.03
CA SER A 80 -0.70 -21.21 -6.03
C SER A 80 -0.64 -20.71 -7.47
N CYS A 81 -0.56 -19.40 -7.71
CA CYS A 81 -0.59 -18.85 -9.07
C CYS A 81 0.72 -19.13 -9.83
N THR A 82 0.60 -19.61 -11.07
CA THR A 82 1.71 -19.93 -11.98
C THR A 82 2.13 -18.76 -12.87
N GLU A 83 1.19 -17.90 -13.29
CA GLU A 83 1.44 -16.76 -14.19
C GLU A 83 1.31 -15.38 -13.50
N CYS A 84 1.55 -15.33 -12.19
CA CYS A 84 1.51 -14.09 -11.43
C CYS A 84 2.91 -13.65 -10.99
N ARG A 85 3.10 -12.33 -10.88
CA ARG A 85 4.21 -11.77 -10.11
C ARG A 85 3.84 -11.82 -8.63
N VAL A 86 4.60 -12.59 -7.84
CA VAL A 86 4.44 -12.69 -6.38
C VAL A 86 5.64 -12.04 -5.70
N ILE A 87 5.39 -11.16 -4.73
CA ILE A 87 6.42 -10.54 -3.89
C ILE A 87 6.08 -10.86 -2.44
N GLN A 88 7.02 -11.44 -1.70
CA GLN A 88 6.87 -11.64 -0.27
C GLN A 88 7.51 -10.49 0.50
N ILE A 89 6.76 -9.90 1.44
CA ILE A 89 7.24 -8.84 2.34
C ILE A 89 6.76 -9.18 3.74
N GLY A 90 7.70 -9.59 4.60
CA GLY A 90 7.36 -10.13 5.91
C GLY A 90 6.52 -11.40 5.78
N ASP A 91 5.34 -11.38 6.40
CA ASP A 91 4.33 -12.43 6.45
C ASP A 91 3.31 -12.36 5.29
N LEU A 92 3.40 -11.35 4.42
CA LEU A 92 2.41 -11.13 3.36
C LEU A 92 2.98 -11.44 1.96
N TYR A 93 2.15 -12.07 1.14
CA TYR A 93 2.36 -12.32 -0.28
C TYR A 93 1.52 -11.33 -1.10
N PHE A 94 2.18 -10.41 -1.78
CA PHE A 94 1.58 -9.46 -2.71
C PHE A 94 1.56 -10.06 -4.11
N VAL A 95 0.41 -10.10 -4.75
CA VAL A 95 0.25 -10.77 -6.04
C VAL A 95 -0.31 -9.81 -7.09
N LYS A 96 0.35 -9.81 -8.24
CA LYS A 96 -0.11 -9.11 -9.44
C LYS A 96 -0.20 -10.10 -10.59
N SER A 97 -1.41 -10.30 -11.09
CA SER A 97 -1.68 -11.13 -12.27
C SER A 97 -1.05 -10.46 -13.49
N ARG A 98 -0.34 -11.23 -14.32
CA ARG A 98 -0.01 -10.75 -15.66
C ARG A 98 -1.28 -10.90 -16.50
N VAL A 99 -1.85 -9.79 -16.94
CA VAL A 99 -2.83 -9.78 -18.04
C VAL A 99 -2.05 -9.86 -19.35
#